data_AF-A0A5E4V024-F1
#
_entry.id   AF-A0A5E4V024-F1
#
_cell.length_a   1.000
_cell.length_b   1.000
_cell.length_c   1.000
_cell.angle_alpha   90.00
_cell.angle_beta   90.00
_cell.angle_gamma   90.00
#
_symmetry.space_group_name_H-M   'P 1'
#
loop_
_entity.id
_entity.type
_entity.pdbx_description
1 polymer ?
#
loop_
_entity_poly.entity_id
_entity_poly.type
_entity_poly.pdbx_seq_one_letter_code
_entity_poly.pdbx_strand_id
1 'polypeptide(L)'
;MRCSTRSFSCRPCSTGLTTGAVCVFFINAYANPANEQRAVAAVRALWPNGYVTAATEVLPEIREFERCSTATLNAALQPVVGSYLTRLERDLKAQGFGGELLVAQSNGGVMSRQTASDVPVRTALSGPAAGVIACAAIARAAGFANVVTGDMGGTSFDVSLVAGGEASLCAQTSIEFGMVVRSPMIQIETIGAGGGSIASQHGRRRQDPGTKRTGARRHRLPYRDLPGRDGACCRQHVAGVLR
;
A
#
# COMPACT_ATOMS: atom_id res chain seq x y z
N MET A 1 -18.72 -39.07 30.20
CA MET A 1 -18.33 -37.69 30.60
C MET A 1 -18.89 -36.72 29.57
N ARG A 2 -19.80 -35.84 29.97
CA ARG A 2 -20.48 -34.89 29.08
C ARG A 2 -19.52 -33.77 28.69
N CYS A 3 -19.21 -33.66 27.39
CA CYS A 3 -18.46 -32.52 26.84
C CYS A 3 -19.43 -31.35 26.66
N SER A 4 -19.39 -30.36 27.55
CA SER A 4 -20.22 -29.16 27.44
C SER A 4 -19.70 -28.29 26.29
N THR A 5 -20.44 -28.21 25.20
CA THR A 5 -20.29 -27.20 24.14
C THR A 5 -20.60 -25.83 24.72
N ARG A 6 -19.58 -25.09 25.19
CA ARG A 6 -19.71 -23.66 25.47
C ARG A 6 -19.64 -22.92 24.14
N SER A 7 -20.78 -22.42 23.69
CA SER A 7 -20.90 -21.44 22.61
C SER A 7 -20.09 -20.18 22.95
N PHE A 8 -19.03 -19.90 22.19
CA PHE A 8 -18.45 -18.56 22.15
C PHE A 8 -19.42 -17.67 21.36
N SER A 9 -20.37 -17.03 22.03
CA SER A 9 -21.08 -15.90 21.42
C SER A 9 -20.09 -14.74 21.37
N CYS A 10 -19.68 -14.32 20.18
CA CYS A 10 -18.96 -13.07 20.00
C CYS A 10 -19.91 -11.94 20.44
N ARG A 11 -19.81 -11.49 21.71
CA ARG A 11 -20.48 -10.26 22.12
C ARG A 11 -19.90 -9.14 21.26
N PRO A 12 -20.71 -8.32 20.58
CA PRO A 12 -20.20 -7.13 19.94
C PRO A 12 -19.46 -6.32 21.01
N CYS A 13 -18.17 -6.05 20.76
CA CYS A 13 -17.35 -5.25 21.65
C CYS A 13 -18.02 -3.87 21.77
N SER A 14 -18.34 -3.44 22.98
CA SER A 14 -19.01 -2.18 23.30
C SER A 14 -18.14 -0.93 23.02
N THR A 15 -17.06 -1.07 22.25
CA THR A 15 -16.04 -0.05 21.98
C THR A 15 -16.18 0.62 20.61
N GLY A 16 -17.23 0.34 19.83
CA GLY A 16 -17.44 0.97 18.52
C GLY A 16 -16.44 0.55 17.43
N LEU A 17 -15.55 -0.41 17.73
CA LEU A 17 -14.68 -1.04 16.75
C LEU A 17 -15.49 -2.03 15.90
N THR A 18 -15.96 -1.57 14.75
CA THR A 18 -16.43 -2.43 13.65
C THR A 18 -15.22 -3.18 13.10
N THR A 19 -14.79 -4.24 13.78
CA THR A 19 -13.69 -5.10 13.31
C THR A 19 -14.18 -5.89 12.10
N GLY A 20 -13.76 -5.46 10.91
CA GLY A 20 -14.16 -6.07 9.64
C GLY A 20 -13.42 -7.37 9.31
N ALA A 21 -12.31 -7.68 10.01
CA ALA A 21 -11.43 -8.82 9.73
C ALA A 21 -10.73 -9.33 10.99
N VAL A 22 -10.22 -10.56 10.95
CA VAL A 22 -9.40 -11.19 12.01
C VAL A 22 -8.07 -11.68 11.45
N CYS A 23 -7.00 -11.47 12.22
CA CYS A 23 -5.70 -12.07 12.02
C CYS A 23 -5.45 -13.13 13.11
N VAL A 24 -5.05 -14.33 12.72
CA VAL A 24 -4.62 -15.40 13.63
C VAL A 24 -3.12 -15.60 13.47
N PHE A 25 -2.39 -15.51 14.59
CA PHE A 25 -0.94 -15.61 14.65
C PHE A 25 -0.50 -16.50 15.81
N PHE A 26 0.36 -17.48 15.53
CA PHE A 26 1.04 -18.29 16.54
C PHE A 26 2.56 -18.13 16.42
N ILE A 27 3.25 -18.13 17.57
CA ILE A 27 4.71 -18.18 17.62
C ILE A 27 5.17 -19.53 17.06
N ASN A 28 6.24 -19.54 16.27
CA ASN A 28 6.81 -20.72 15.60
C ASN A 28 5.87 -21.46 14.62
N ALA A 29 4.74 -20.85 14.21
CA ALA A 29 3.82 -21.44 13.24
C ALA A 29 4.46 -21.66 11.86
N TYR A 30 5.50 -20.90 11.50
CA TYR A 30 6.29 -21.11 10.29
C TYR A 30 6.96 -22.51 10.25
N ALA A 31 7.30 -23.06 11.41
CA ALA A 31 7.92 -24.38 11.55
C ALA A 31 6.87 -25.49 11.73
N ASN A 32 5.80 -25.20 12.47
CA ASN A 32 4.66 -26.12 12.64
C ASN A 32 3.34 -25.34 12.68
N PRO A 33 2.60 -25.28 11.55
CA PRO A 33 1.39 -24.49 11.44
C PRO A 33 0.15 -25.17 12.04
N ALA A 34 0.25 -26.41 12.56
CA ALA A 34 -0.92 -27.23 12.91
C ALA A 34 -1.88 -26.55 13.91
N ASN A 35 -1.34 -25.88 14.93
CA ASN A 35 -2.17 -25.16 15.91
C ASN A 35 -2.83 -23.93 15.31
N GLU A 36 -2.09 -23.18 14.47
CA GLU A 36 -2.62 -22.00 13.79
C GLU A 36 -3.73 -22.40 12.80
N GLN A 37 -3.53 -23.44 12.00
CA GLN A 37 -4.52 -23.97 11.06
C GLN A 37 -5.80 -24.40 11.77
N ARG A 38 -5.69 -25.11 12.91
CA ARG A 38 -6.85 -25.51 13.72
C ARG A 38 -7.60 -24.30 14.28
N ALA A 39 -6.88 -23.29 14.77
CA ALA A 39 -7.47 -22.06 15.27
C ALA A 39 -8.16 -21.28 14.14
N VAL A 40 -7.52 -21.13 12.98
CA VAL A 40 -8.06 -20.47 11.79
C VAL A 40 -9.33 -21.17 11.30
N ALA A 41 -9.36 -22.51 11.27
CA ALA A 41 -10.55 -23.25 10.90
C ALA A 41 -11.72 -22.97 11.85
N ALA A 42 -11.46 -22.93 13.17
CA ALA A 42 -12.48 -22.58 14.16
C ALA A 42 -12.96 -21.14 14.02
N VAL A 43 -12.05 -20.19 13.75
CA VAL A 43 -12.40 -18.78 13.53
C VAL A 43 -13.22 -18.62 12.24
N ARG A 44 -12.81 -19.24 11.12
CA ARG A 44 -13.55 -19.22 9.84
C ARG A 44 -14.97 -19.78 9.97
N ALA A 45 -15.20 -20.75 10.87
CA ALA A 45 -16.52 -21.30 11.13
C ALA A 45 -17.45 -20.36 11.94
N LEU A 46 -16.89 -19.41 12.70
CA LEU A 46 -17.63 -18.51 13.60
C LEU A 46 -17.68 -17.06 13.12
N TRP A 47 -16.71 -16.63 12.33
CA TRP A 47 -16.58 -15.24 11.90
C TRP A 47 -17.68 -14.86 10.90
N PRO A 48 -18.29 -13.67 10.99
CA PRO A 48 -19.46 -13.31 10.18
C PRO A 48 -19.17 -13.10 8.69
N ASN A 49 -17.91 -13.11 8.26
CA ASN A 49 -17.51 -12.90 6.87
C ASN A 49 -16.24 -13.70 6.52
N GLY A 50 -15.76 -13.59 5.28
CA GLY A 50 -14.58 -14.32 4.80
C GLY A 50 -13.22 -13.72 5.20
N TYR A 51 -13.18 -12.59 5.89
CA TYR A 51 -11.94 -11.86 6.18
C TYR A 51 -11.22 -12.42 7.40
N VAL A 52 -10.63 -13.60 7.23
CA VAL A 52 -9.80 -14.28 8.23
C VAL A 52 -8.43 -14.57 7.62
N THR A 53 -7.42 -13.88 8.11
CA THR A 53 -6.02 -14.03 7.72
C THR A 53 -5.29 -14.94 8.70
N ALA A 54 -4.64 -15.99 8.20
CA ALA A 54 -3.63 -16.73 8.96
C ALA A 54 -2.23 -16.16 8.68
N ALA A 55 -1.41 -15.98 9.72
CA ALA A 55 -0.06 -15.43 9.53
C ALA A 55 0.82 -16.32 8.64
N THR A 56 0.70 -17.65 8.74
CA THR A 56 1.40 -18.61 7.87
C THR A 56 0.92 -18.61 6.41
N GLU A 57 -0.32 -18.19 6.14
CA GLU A 57 -0.81 -18.01 4.77
C GLU A 57 -0.22 -16.76 4.10
N VAL A 58 0.18 -15.75 4.89
CA VAL A 58 0.75 -14.49 4.39
C VAL A 58 2.28 -14.54 4.31
N LEU A 59 2.94 -14.95 5.40
CA LEU A 59 4.40 -14.94 5.52
C LEU A 59 4.89 -16.10 6.40
N PRO A 60 5.20 -17.28 5.82
CA PRO A 60 5.68 -18.45 6.56
C PRO A 60 7.20 -18.38 6.85
N GLU A 61 7.68 -17.28 7.44
CA GLU A 61 9.10 -17.08 7.77
C GLU A 61 9.36 -17.00 9.29
N ILE A 62 10.60 -17.34 9.68
CA ILE A 62 11.14 -17.01 11.01
C ILE A 62 11.28 -15.49 11.11
N ARG A 63 10.54 -14.85 12.04
CA ARG A 63 10.48 -13.41 12.41
C ARG A 63 9.09 -13.05 12.94
N GLU A 64 8.87 -13.15 14.25
CA GLU A 64 7.55 -12.94 14.85
C GLU A 64 7.02 -11.52 14.65
N PHE A 65 7.87 -10.50 14.73
CA PHE A 65 7.46 -9.11 14.57
C PHE A 65 7.02 -8.81 13.14
N GLU A 66 7.88 -9.06 12.15
CA GLU A 66 7.58 -8.79 10.75
C GLU A 66 6.42 -9.65 10.25
N ARG A 67 6.33 -10.92 10.68
CA ARG A 67 5.22 -11.81 10.34
C ARG A 67 3.90 -11.32 10.93
N CYS A 68 3.88 -10.95 12.21
CA CYS A 68 2.69 -10.42 12.85
C CYS A 68 2.27 -9.08 12.23
N SER A 69 3.22 -8.17 11.99
CA SER A 69 2.96 -6.86 11.38
C SER A 69 2.38 -7.01 9.97
N THR A 70 3.02 -7.82 9.12
CA THR A 70 2.57 -8.06 7.73
C THR A 70 1.19 -8.73 7.70
N ALA A 71 0.95 -9.77 8.52
CA ALA A 71 -0.32 -10.47 8.56
C ALA A 71 -1.46 -9.59 9.10
N THR A 72 -1.17 -8.76 10.10
CA THR A 72 -2.16 -7.82 10.68
C THR A 72 -2.52 -6.72 9.68
N LEU A 73 -1.53 -6.15 8.99
CA LEU A 73 -1.76 -5.19 7.91
C LEU A 73 -2.57 -5.81 6.77
N ASN A 74 -2.27 -7.04 6.39
CA ASN A 74 -3.04 -7.78 5.39
C ASN A 74 -4.51 -7.89 5.80
N ALA A 75 -4.78 -8.38 7.03
CA ALA A 75 -6.14 -8.50 7.56
C ALA A 75 -6.88 -7.16 7.59
N ALA A 76 -6.21 -6.09 8.01
CA ALA A 76 -6.80 -4.75 8.05
C ALA A 76 -7.18 -4.22 6.67
N LEU A 77 -6.43 -4.59 5.62
CA LEU A 77 -6.68 -4.15 4.25
C LEU A 77 -7.73 -5.01 3.52
N GLN A 78 -7.94 -6.27 3.90
CA GLN A 78 -8.85 -7.20 3.23
C GLN A 78 -10.26 -6.63 2.98
N PRO A 79 -10.97 -6.05 3.98
CA PRO A 79 -12.32 -5.52 3.75
C PRO A 79 -12.34 -4.32 2.78
N VAL A 80 -11.32 -3.46 2.84
CA VAL A 80 -11.23 -2.24 2.05
C VAL A 80 -10.89 -2.56 0.59
N VAL A 81 -9.82 -3.32 0.37
CA VAL A 81 -9.36 -3.69 -0.97
C VAL A 81 -10.29 -4.71 -1.61
N GLY A 82 -10.72 -5.73 -0.85
CA GLY A 82 -11.59 -6.79 -1.35
C GLY A 82 -12.94 -6.25 -1.81
N SER A 83 -13.59 -5.38 -1.05
CA SER A 83 -14.87 -4.78 -1.44
C SER A 83 -14.75 -3.90 -2.70
N TYR A 84 -13.67 -3.13 -2.81
CA TYR A 84 -13.38 -2.31 -3.98
C TYR A 84 -13.19 -3.16 -5.23
N LEU A 85 -12.34 -4.19 -5.16
CA LEU A 85 -12.04 -5.05 -6.31
C LEU A 85 -13.25 -5.86 -6.76
N THR A 86 -14.07 -6.35 -5.83
CA THR A 86 -15.34 -7.02 -6.15
C THR A 86 -16.30 -6.09 -6.87
N ARG A 87 -16.42 -4.84 -6.41
CA ARG A 87 -17.26 -3.83 -7.08
C ARG A 87 -16.74 -3.52 -8.47
N LEU A 88 -15.44 -3.28 -8.61
CA LEU A 88 -14.80 -2.98 -9.89
C LEU A 88 -15.02 -4.11 -10.91
N GLU A 89 -14.78 -5.37 -10.52
CA GLU A 89 -14.98 -6.51 -11.41
C GLU A 89 -16.44 -6.64 -11.86
N ARG A 90 -17.39 -6.48 -10.94
CA ARG A 90 -18.83 -6.51 -11.26
C ARG A 90 -19.19 -5.41 -12.25
N ASP A 91 -18.72 -4.19 -12.02
CA ASP A 91 -19.06 -3.04 -12.85
C ASP A 91 -18.42 -3.18 -14.25
N LEU A 92 -17.20 -3.74 -14.36
CA LEU A 92 -16.58 -4.09 -15.64
C LEU A 92 -17.38 -5.15 -16.41
N LYS A 93 -17.79 -6.24 -15.74
CA LYS A 93 -18.63 -7.29 -16.35
C LYS A 93 -19.98 -6.74 -16.83
N ALA A 94 -20.61 -5.86 -16.04
CA ALA A 94 -21.86 -5.22 -16.42
C ALA A 94 -21.73 -4.34 -17.68
N GLN A 95 -20.54 -3.84 -17.98
CA GLN A 95 -20.22 -3.08 -19.20
C GLN A 95 -19.76 -3.97 -20.37
N GLY A 96 -19.83 -5.29 -20.24
CA GLY A 96 -19.48 -6.23 -21.30
C GLY A 96 -17.98 -6.56 -21.40
N PHE A 97 -17.18 -6.23 -20.38
CA PHE A 97 -15.77 -6.65 -20.33
C PHE A 97 -15.68 -8.17 -20.14
N GLY A 98 -15.16 -8.87 -21.15
CA GLY A 98 -14.96 -10.34 -21.15
C GLY A 98 -13.55 -10.79 -20.78
N GLY A 99 -12.65 -9.87 -20.42
CA GLY A 99 -11.27 -10.18 -20.06
C GLY A 99 -11.07 -10.49 -18.58
N GLU A 100 -9.83 -10.76 -18.20
CA GLU A 100 -9.43 -10.96 -16.82
C GLU A 100 -8.98 -9.63 -16.17
N LEU A 101 -9.45 -9.37 -14.94
CA LEU A 101 -8.99 -8.23 -14.14
C LEU A 101 -7.70 -8.59 -13.39
N LEU A 102 -6.60 -8.02 -13.85
CA LEU A 102 -5.29 -8.14 -13.21
C LEU A 102 -4.96 -6.88 -12.38
N VAL A 103 -4.33 -7.09 -11.23
CA VAL A 103 -3.96 -6.05 -10.26
C VAL A 103 -2.44 -6.00 -10.14
N ALA A 104 -1.87 -4.80 -10.23
CA ALA A 104 -0.43 -4.59 -10.08
C ALA A 104 0.05 -4.93 -8.65
N GLN A 105 1.25 -5.49 -8.55
CA GLN A 105 1.91 -5.86 -7.31
C GLN A 105 3.08 -4.95 -6.99
N SER A 106 3.46 -4.89 -5.72
CA SER A 106 4.63 -4.15 -5.24
C SER A 106 5.96 -4.61 -5.84
N ASN A 107 6.05 -5.87 -6.28
CA ASN A 107 7.25 -6.46 -6.89
C ASN A 107 7.39 -6.17 -8.40
N GLY A 108 6.49 -5.38 -8.99
CA GLY A 108 6.47 -5.08 -10.43
C GLY A 108 5.71 -6.08 -11.29
N GLY A 109 5.20 -7.17 -10.70
CA GLY A 109 4.33 -8.13 -11.36
C GLY A 109 2.85 -7.75 -11.31
N VAL A 110 2.01 -8.70 -11.72
CA VAL A 110 0.54 -8.61 -11.65
C VAL A 110 -0.03 -9.86 -11.01
N MET A 111 -1.23 -9.76 -10.43
CA MET A 111 -1.96 -10.88 -9.84
C MET A 111 -3.45 -10.81 -10.12
N SER A 112 -4.13 -11.94 -9.93
CA SER A 112 -5.58 -12.00 -10.03
C SER A 112 -6.24 -11.09 -8.99
N ARG A 113 -7.46 -10.63 -9.30
CA ARG A 113 -8.36 -9.96 -8.34
C ARG A 113 -8.54 -10.76 -7.04
N GLN A 114 -8.60 -12.09 -7.15
CA GLN A 114 -8.78 -12.96 -5.98
C GLN A 114 -7.56 -12.90 -5.06
N THR A 115 -6.36 -13.10 -5.61
CA THR A 115 -5.11 -12.98 -4.85
C THR A 115 -4.94 -11.60 -4.24
N ALA A 116 -5.30 -10.54 -4.97
CA ALA A 116 -5.24 -9.17 -4.47
C ALA A 116 -6.21 -8.91 -3.29
N SER A 117 -7.28 -9.68 -3.19
CA SER A 117 -8.22 -9.59 -2.06
C SER A 117 -7.83 -10.47 -0.88
N ASP A 118 -7.20 -11.61 -1.15
CA ASP A 118 -6.73 -12.53 -0.11
C ASP A 118 -5.46 -11.98 0.55
N VAL A 119 -4.54 -11.43 -0.24
CA VAL A 119 -3.24 -10.91 0.21
C VAL A 119 -3.02 -9.44 -0.24
N PRO A 120 -3.90 -8.49 0.12
CA PRO A 120 -3.83 -7.10 -0.31
C PRO A 120 -2.56 -6.35 0.13
N VAL A 121 -1.82 -6.85 1.12
CA VAL A 121 -0.54 -6.23 1.51
C VAL A 121 0.46 -6.17 0.34
N ARG A 122 0.33 -7.06 -0.65
CA ARG A 122 1.13 -7.09 -1.89
C ARG A 122 0.78 -5.99 -2.90
N THR A 123 -0.24 -5.17 -2.65
CA THR A 123 -0.56 -4.00 -3.50
C THR A 123 0.06 -2.71 -2.97
N ALA A 124 0.74 -2.74 -1.81
CA ALA A 124 1.36 -1.56 -1.21
C ALA A 124 2.42 -0.97 -2.15
N LEU A 125 2.30 0.31 -2.51
CA LEU A 125 3.22 0.96 -3.47
C LEU A 125 3.25 0.32 -4.89
N SER A 126 2.19 -0.40 -5.27
CA SER A 126 2.10 -1.04 -6.60
C SER A 126 2.09 -0.05 -7.78
N GLY A 127 1.56 1.16 -7.58
CA GLY A 127 1.54 2.22 -8.60
C GLY A 127 2.95 2.69 -8.97
N PRO A 128 3.74 3.23 -8.02
CA PRO A 128 5.13 3.59 -8.26
C PRO A 128 5.97 2.41 -8.77
N ALA A 129 5.75 1.19 -8.25
CA ALA A 129 6.42 -0.02 -8.73
C ALA A 129 6.18 -0.27 -10.23
N ALA A 130 4.93 -0.16 -10.70
CA ALA A 130 4.61 -0.26 -12.13
C ALA A 130 5.30 0.84 -12.96
N GLY A 131 5.41 2.06 -12.41
CA GLY A 131 6.17 3.15 -13.02
C GLY A 131 7.66 2.81 -13.20
N VAL A 132 8.30 2.24 -12.18
CA VAL A 132 9.70 1.80 -12.26
C VAL A 132 9.88 0.72 -13.33
N ILE A 133 8.97 -0.27 -13.40
CA ILE A 133 9.01 -1.30 -14.43
C ILE A 133 8.88 -0.71 -15.83
N ALA A 134 7.96 0.25 -16.02
CA ALA A 134 7.82 0.94 -17.29
C ALA A 134 9.08 1.74 -17.67
N CYS A 135 9.67 2.46 -16.71
CA CYS A 135 10.93 3.17 -16.91
C CYS A 135 12.08 2.22 -17.27
N ALA A 136 12.20 1.08 -16.61
CA ALA A 136 13.22 0.08 -16.92
C ALA A 136 13.06 -0.46 -18.35
N ALA A 137 11.83 -0.75 -18.77
CA ALA A 137 11.54 -1.20 -20.13
C ALA A 137 11.90 -0.14 -21.19
N ILE A 138 11.52 1.12 -20.96
CA ILE A 138 11.83 2.24 -21.85
C ILE A 138 13.35 2.49 -21.91
N ALA A 139 14.02 2.49 -20.77
CA ALA A 139 15.47 2.70 -20.69
C ALA A 139 16.24 1.59 -21.44
N ARG A 140 15.84 0.32 -21.25
CA ARG A 140 16.40 -0.81 -21.98
C ARG A 140 16.21 -0.65 -23.49
N ALA A 141 15.01 -0.26 -23.94
CA ALA A 141 14.74 -0.01 -25.35
C ALA A 141 15.58 1.16 -25.93
N ALA A 142 15.89 2.16 -25.09
CA ALA A 142 16.75 3.29 -25.45
C ALA A 142 18.26 3.00 -25.31
N GLY A 143 18.67 1.78 -24.93
CA GLY A 143 20.07 1.40 -24.77
C GLY A 143 20.72 1.81 -23.44
N PHE A 144 19.92 2.23 -22.45
CA PHE A 144 20.39 2.60 -21.11
C PHE A 144 20.06 1.50 -20.11
N ALA A 145 21.07 0.73 -19.70
CA ALA A 145 20.90 -0.32 -18.71
C ALA A 145 20.87 0.20 -17.26
N ASN A 146 21.38 1.40 -16.99
CA ASN A 146 21.47 1.97 -15.65
C ASN A 146 20.76 3.32 -15.62
N VAL A 147 19.66 3.43 -14.88
CA VAL A 147 18.87 4.66 -14.76
C VAL A 147 18.37 4.86 -13.34
N VAL A 148 18.19 6.13 -12.97
CA VAL A 148 17.45 6.54 -11.78
C VAL A 148 16.08 7.00 -12.24
N THR A 149 15.02 6.41 -11.70
CA THR A 149 13.64 6.79 -12.00
C THR A 149 13.18 7.87 -11.04
N GLY A 150 12.29 8.75 -11.49
CA GLY A 150 11.67 9.77 -10.65
C GLY A 150 10.23 10.00 -11.06
N ASP A 151 9.28 9.74 -10.15
CA ASP A 151 7.86 10.07 -10.33
C ASP A 151 7.49 11.21 -9.38
N MET A 152 7.27 12.40 -9.94
CA MET A 152 6.87 13.57 -9.17
C MET A 152 5.36 13.75 -9.22
N GLY A 153 4.70 13.40 -8.12
CA GLY A 153 3.30 13.70 -7.90
C GLY A 153 3.08 15.09 -7.30
N GLY A 154 1.82 15.40 -7.01
CA GLY A 154 1.45 16.61 -6.27
C GLY A 154 1.84 16.59 -4.78
N THR A 155 2.22 15.43 -4.25
CA THR A 155 2.39 15.24 -2.79
C THR A 155 3.76 14.67 -2.43
N SER A 156 4.26 13.76 -3.27
CA SER A 156 5.48 13.01 -3.08
C SER A 156 6.31 13.02 -4.36
N PHE A 157 7.58 12.69 -4.20
CA PHE A 157 8.50 12.38 -5.28
C PHE A 157 9.11 11.02 -4.99
N ASP A 158 8.84 10.05 -5.86
CA ASP A 158 9.24 8.65 -5.70
C ASP A 158 10.45 8.36 -6.59
N VAL A 159 11.52 7.82 -5.99
CA VAL A 159 12.81 7.56 -6.66
C VAL A 159 13.17 6.08 -6.57
N SER A 160 13.66 5.50 -7.66
CA SER A 160 14.18 4.12 -7.66
C SER A 160 15.40 3.98 -8.55
N LEU A 161 16.19 2.93 -8.32
CA LEU A 161 17.38 2.57 -9.09
C LEU A 161 17.12 1.33 -9.94
N VAL A 162 17.34 1.47 -11.24
CA VAL A 162 17.41 0.37 -12.20
C VAL A 162 18.88 0.18 -12.58
N ALA A 163 19.40 -1.03 -12.36
CA ALA A 163 20.78 -1.38 -12.65
C ALA A 163 20.83 -2.65 -13.52
N GLY A 164 21.61 -2.64 -14.60
CA GLY A 164 21.64 -3.76 -15.55
C GLY A 164 20.30 -4.02 -16.27
N GLY A 165 19.41 -3.03 -16.30
CA GLY A 165 18.06 -3.13 -16.85
C GLY A 165 17.04 -3.79 -15.92
N GLU A 166 17.41 -4.07 -14.67
CA GLU A 166 16.55 -4.68 -13.66
C GLU A 166 16.27 -3.70 -12.52
N ALA A 167 15.02 -3.67 -12.04
CA ALA A 167 14.63 -2.83 -10.92
C ALA A 167 15.18 -3.43 -9.60
N SER A 168 15.72 -2.58 -8.72
CA SER A 168 16.18 -3.02 -7.40
C SER A 168 15.00 -3.53 -6.56
N LEU A 169 15.15 -4.72 -5.96
CA LEU A 169 14.15 -5.30 -5.06
C LEU A 169 14.61 -5.19 -3.60
N CYS A 170 13.67 -4.96 -2.70
CA CYS A 170 13.86 -5.12 -1.25
C CYS A 170 12.91 -6.18 -0.69
N ALA A 171 13.34 -6.85 0.38
CA ALA A 171 12.55 -7.90 1.03
C ALA A 171 11.54 -7.36 2.05
N GLN A 172 11.69 -6.10 2.45
CA GLN A 172 10.83 -5.44 3.43
C GLN A 172 10.89 -3.92 3.28
N THR A 173 9.82 -3.26 3.70
CA THR A 173 9.76 -1.81 3.87
C THR A 173 9.12 -1.45 5.20
N SER A 174 9.50 -0.30 5.75
CA SER A 174 8.77 0.32 6.86
C SER A 174 7.70 1.25 6.30
N ILE A 175 6.46 1.08 6.75
CA ILE A 175 5.40 2.06 6.52
C ILE A 175 5.29 3.02 7.72
N GLU A 176 4.42 4.02 7.61
CA GLU A 176 4.18 5.01 8.66
C GLU A 176 3.89 4.33 10.02
N PHE A 177 4.29 4.99 11.11
CA PHE A 177 4.18 4.48 12.49
C PHE A 177 5.07 3.25 12.83
N GLY A 178 6.09 2.94 12.02
CA GLY A 178 7.08 1.91 12.34
C GLY A 178 6.61 0.48 12.13
N MET A 179 5.48 0.29 11.43
CA MET A 179 5.04 -1.04 11.01
C MET A 179 5.89 -1.52 9.84
N VAL A 180 6.16 -2.82 9.78
CA VAL A 180 7.00 -3.43 8.75
C VAL A 180 6.15 -4.33 7.87
N VAL A 181 6.23 -4.09 6.57
CA VAL A 181 5.70 -5.00 5.56
C VAL A 181 6.85 -5.81 5.02
N ARG A 182 6.81 -7.13 5.24
CA ARG A 182 7.80 -8.07 4.73
C ARG A 182 7.19 -8.84 3.57
N SER A 183 7.47 -8.34 2.38
CA SER A 183 7.09 -8.92 1.09
C SER A 183 8.10 -8.42 0.06
N PRO A 184 8.50 -9.26 -0.93
CA PRO A 184 9.29 -8.78 -2.07
C PRO A 184 8.59 -7.59 -2.73
N MET A 185 9.34 -6.50 -2.91
CA MET A 185 8.85 -5.28 -3.55
C MET A 185 9.97 -4.50 -4.22
N ILE A 186 9.63 -3.67 -5.19
CA ILE A 186 10.57 -2.74 -5.81
C ILE A 186 10.98 -1.71 -4.76
N GLN A 187 12.28 -1.51 -4.63
CA GLN A 187 12.84 -0.51 -3.74
C GLN A 187 12.56 0.88 -4.28
N ILE A 188 11.73 1.63 -3.56
CA ILE A 188 11.35 3.00 -3.89
C ILE A 188 11.58 3.84 -2.65
N GLU A 189 12.34 4.92 -2.83
CA GLU A 189 12.53 5.94 -1.81
C GLU A 189 11.56 7.09 -2.09
N THR A 190 10.64 7.34 -1.16
CA THR A 190 9.66 8.42 -1.27
C THR A 190 10.14 9.65 -0.52
N ILE A 191 10.35 10.73 -1.25
CA ILE A 191 10.60 12.06 -0.69
C ILE A 191 9.24 12.75 -0.49
N GLY A 192 8.98 13.23 0.73
CA GLY A 192 7.75 13.93 1.11
C GLY A 192 7.59 15.34 0.54
N ALA A 193 8.06 15.57 -0.68
CA ALA A 193 7.95 16.83 -1.41
C ALA A 193 7.48 16.57 -2.83
N GLY A 194 6.35 17.17 -3.21
CA GLY A 194 5.78 17.09 -4.55
C GLY A 194 5.38 18.47 -5.07
N GLY A 195 4.74 18.53 -6.23
CA GLY A 195 4.34 19.79 -6.85
C GLY A 195 3.41 20.68 -6.02
N GLY A 196 2.60 20.07 -5.15
CA GLY A 196 1.67 20.72 -4.22
C GLY A 196 2.26 21.01 -2.83
N SER A 197 3.53 20.71 -2.58
CA SER A 197 4.20 21.06 -1.32
C SER A 197 4.21 22.57 -1.13
N ILE A 198 3.87 23.01 0.08
CA ILE A 198 3.77 24.43 0.40
C ILE A 198 5.16 24.92 0.81
N ALA A 199 5.79 25.70 -0.05
CA ALA A 199 6.98 26.45 0.29
C ALA A 199 6.59 27.59 1.23
N SER A 200 7.23 27.63 2.39
CA SER A 200 7.09 28.70 3.38
C SER A 200 8.43 29.40 3.58
N GLN A 201 8.39 30.72 3.80
CA GLN A 201 9.58 31.51 4.07
C GLN A 201 9.76 31.69 5.57
N HIS A 202 10.87 31.19 6.12
CA HIS A 202 11.27 31.43 7.50
C HIS A 202 12.46 32.40 7.51
N GLY A 203 12.25 33.62 8.03
CA GLY A 203 13.29 34.65 8.12
C GLY A 203 13.68 35.32 6.79
N ARG A 204 14.70 36.19 6.81
CA ARG A 204 15.17 36.92 5.60
C ARG A 204 15.97 35.97 4.68
N ARG A 205 15.26 35.28 3.77
CA ARG A 205 15.78 34.54 2.58
C ARG A 205 15.97 33.01 2.66
N ARG A 206 15.42 32.28 3.63
CA ARG A 206 15.35 30.80 3.55
C ARG A 206 13.95 30.35 3.14
N GLN A 207 13.86 29.66 1.99
CA GLN A 207 12.65 28.98 1.54
C GLN A 207 12.75 27.52 1.93
N ASP A 208 11.68 26.99 2.53
CA ASP A 208 11.59 25.59 2.93
C ASP A 208 10.30 25.01 2.32
N PRO A 209 10.38 23.98 1.44
CA PRO A 209 9.22 23.22 1.02
C PRO A 209 8.71 22.44 2.24
N GLY A 210 7.84 23.07 3.02
CA GLY A 210 7.35 22.51 4.26
C GLY A 210 6.57 21.21 4.04
N THR A 211 6.40 20.44 5.12
CA THR A 211 5.63 19.18 5.10
C THR A 211 4.12 19.37 4.90
N LYS A 212 3.65 20.63 4.91
CA LYS A 212 2.24 21.00 4.68
C LYS A 212 1.86 20.87 3.21
N ARG A 213 0.66 20.35 2.96
CA ARG A 213 0.18 19.89 1.65
C ARG A 213 -1.15 20.54 1.29
N THR A 214 -1.35 20.85 0.01
CA THR A 214 -2.66 21.35 -0.50
C THR A 214 -3.68 20.24 -0.73
N GLY A 215 -3.23 18.97 -0.88
CA GLY A 215 -4.06 17.80 -1.20
C GLY A 215 -4.64 17.82 -2.62
N ALA A 216 -5.36 16.76 -3.03
CA ALA A 216 -6.02 16.67 -4.35
C ALA A 216 -7.19 17.66 -4.54
N ARG A 217 -7.65 18.32 -3.48
CA ARG A 217 -8.73 19.32 -3.53
C ARG A 217 -8.18 20.69 -3.92
N ARG A 218 -7.61 20.84 -5.12
CA ARG A 218 -7.34 22.18 -5.70
C ARG A 218 -7.02 22.20 -7.19
N HIS A 219 -7.78 21.45 -8.01
CA HIS A 219 -7.94 21.82 -9.44
C HIS A 219 -9.00 22.93 -9.65
N ARG A 220 -9.66 23.41 -8.59
CA ARG A 220 -10.84 24.30 -8.72
C ARG A 220 -10.96 25.42 -7.68
N LEU A 221 -9.86 25.86 -7.04
CA LEU A 221 -9.87 27.14 -6.32
C LEU A 221 -8.98 28.13 -7.07
N PRO A 222 -9.48 29.35 -7.35
CA PRO A 222 -8.74 30.34 -8.11
C PRO A 222 -7.40 30.65 -7.45
N TYR A 223 -6.49 31.12 -8.31
CA TYR A 223 -5.09 31.48 -8.17
C TYR A 223 -4.71 32.37 -6.94
N ARG A 224 -5.64 32.71 -6.02
CA ARG A 224 -5.55 33.89 -5.15
C ARG A 224 -5.75 33.73 -3.63
N ASP A 225 -6.08 32.55 -3.09
CA ASP A 225 -6.53 32.46 -1.68
C ASP A 225 -5.63 31.65 -0.72
N LEU A 226 -4.32 31.88 -0.72
CA LEU A 226 -3.46 31.45 0.42
C LEU A 226 -2.94 32.71 1.14
N PRO A 227 -3.17 32.87 2.45
CA PRO A 227 -2.68 34.02 3.19
C PRO A 227 -1.17 33.93 3.41
N GLY A 228 -0.41 35.00 3.11
CA GLY A 228 1.03 35.10 3.36
C GLY A 228 1.93 34.89 2.12
N ARG A 229 3.25 34.78 2.34
CA ARG A 229 4.28 34.53 1.28
C ARG A 229 4.40 33.06 0.88
N ASP A 230 3.44 32.24 1.30
CA ASP A 230 3.46 30.80 1.11
C ASP A 230 2.87 30.43 -0.26
N GLY A 231 3.49 29.47 -0.95
CA GLY A 231 3.06 29.05 -2.28
C GLY A 231 3.39 27.59 -2.55
N ALA A 232 2.54 26.91 -3.33
CA ALA A 232 2.84 25.56 -3.80
C ALA A 232 4.09 25.55 -4.70
N CYS A 233 4.92 24.50 -4.65
CA CYS A 233 6.13 24.37 -5.47
C CYS A 233 5.86 24.55 -6.98
N CYS A 234 4.76 24.01 -7.51
CA CYS A 234 4.36 24.25 -8.91
C CYS A 234 4.12 25.74 -9.22
N ARG A 235 3.62 26.53 -8.25
CA ARG A 235 3.37 27.98 -8.43
C ARG A 235 4.68 28.75 -8.54
N GLN A 236 5.73 28.33 -7.82
CA GLN A 236 7.06 28.94 -7.92
C GLN A 236 7.71 28.63 -9.28
N HIS A 237 7.49 27.43 -9.83
CA HIS A 237 8.01 27.05 -11.16
C HIS A 237 7.40 27.92 -12.26
N VAL A 238 6.07 28.09 -12.27
CA VAL A 238 5.38 28.96 -13.26
C VAL A 238 5.76 30.43 -13.09
N ALA A 239 5.89 30.92 -11.85
CA ALA A 239 6.29 32.30 -11.58
C ALA A 239 7.78 32.60 -11.87
N GLY A 240 8.63 31.56 -11.89
CA GLY A 240 10.05 31.66 -12.23
C GLY A 240 10.32 31.60 -13.74
N VAL A 241 9.49 30.89 -14.50
CA VAL A 241 9.57 30.81 -15.98
C VAL A 241 9.03 32.06 -16.67
N LEU A 242 8.17 32.83 -15.99
CA LEU A 242 7.59 34.09 -16.48
C LEU A 242 8.37 35.35 -16.04
N ARG A 243 9.64 35.19 -15.64
CA ARG A 243 10.54 36.30 -15.29
C ARG A 243 11.77 36.33 -16.17
#